data_AF-A0AA96LLQ8-F1
#
_entry.id   AF-A0AA96LLQ8-F1
#
_cell.length_a   1.000
_cell.length_b   1.000
_cell.length_c   1.000
_cell.angle_alpha   90.00
_cell.angle_beta   90.00
_cell.angle_gamma   90.00
#
_symmetry.space_group_name_H-M   'P 1'
#
loop_
_entity.id
_entity.type
_entity.pdbx_description
1 polymer ?
#
loop_
_entity_poly.entity_id
_entity_poly.type
_entity_poly.pdbx_seq_one_letter_code
_entity_poly.pdbx_strand_id
1 'polypeptide(L)'
;MGNYIFNRSNNLDFKMSNGGLTVFLTVLGLSGTLLANTKKEKELILWLMEHDIEVRGLGNGGFDVEDMPWDETNFEMEKEFLMKVVMGAKSRVGWDSLDYAPNEELVRANLDNFIELVRILEPENINKNAYDEWINEENVDPRFKNPKGYPKCEKHGIFLYWNGCIACNDI
;
A
#
# COMPACT_ATOMS: atom_id res chain seq x y z
N MET A 1 -9.50 7.16 -17.47
CA MET A 1 -8.26 6.48 -17.04
C MET A 1 -8.55 5.64 -15.81
N GLY A 2 -7.88 4.52 -15.62
CA GLY A 2 -7.98 3.72 -14.40
C GLY A 2 -6.61 3.21 -14.00
N ASN A 3 -6.43 2.93 -12.71
CA ASN A 3 -5.21 2.37 -12.17
C ASN A 3 -5.34 0.84 -12.13
N TYR A 4 -4.24 0.16 -12.38
CA TYR A 4 -4.19 -1.29 -12.41
C TYR A 4 -3.24 -1.78 -11.34
N ILE A 5 -3.66 -2.79 -10.59
CA ILE A 5 -2.76 -3.57 -9.74
C ILE A 5 -2.57 -4.93 -10.42
N PHE A 6 -1.32 -5.37 -10.51
CA PHE A 6 -0.91 -6.56 -11.25
C PHE A 6 -0.32 -7.63 -10.34
N ASN A 7 -0.47 -8.89 -10.76
CA ASN A 7 0.45 -9.98 -10.48
C ASN A 7 0.85 -10.52 -11.86
N ARG A 8 1.96 -10.02 -12.38
CA ARG A 8 2.37 -10.17 -13.78
C ARG A 8 2.70 -11.60 -14.16
N SER A 9 3.42 -12.32 -13.30
CA SER A 9 3.82 -13.71 -13.48
C SER A 9 2.62 -14.65 -13.56
N ASN A 10 1.52 -14.33 -12.87
CA ASN A 10 0.27 -15.07 -12.96
C ASN A 10 -0.74 -14.50 -13.96
N ASN A 11 -0.39 -13.45 -14.70
CA ASN A 11 -1.26 -12.75 -15.65
C ASN A 11 -2.63 -12.39 -15.03
N LEU A 12 -2.61 -11.88 -13.80
CA LEU A 12 -3.78 -11.34 -13.13
C LEU A 12 -3.64 -9.84 -12.95
N ASP A 13 -4.74 -9.13 -13.14
CA ASP A 13 -4.85 -7.72 -12.86
C ASP A 13 -6.26 -7.38 -12.38
N PHE A 14 -6.38 -6.27 -11.66
CA PHE A 14 -7.67 -5.63 -11.49
C PHE A 14 -7.56 -4.12 -11.60
N LYS A 15 -8.63 -3.53 -12.11
CA LYS A 15 -8.71 -2.11 -12.41
C LYS A 15 -9.54 -1.38 -11.36
N MET A 16 -9.07 -0.21 -10.96
CA MET A 16 -9.81 0.74 -10.14
C MET A 16 -9.94 2.09 -10.85
N SER A 17 -10.97 2.84 -10.48
CA SER A 17 -11.01 4.29 -10.74
C SER A 17 -9.94 4.99 -9.91
N ASN A 18 -9.67 6.27 -10.22
CA ASN A 18 -8.75 7.09 -9.41
C ASN A 18 -9.20 7.14 -7.95
N GLY A 19 -10.41 7.65 -7.68
CA GLY A 19 -10.94 7.69 -6.31
C GLY A 19 -11.07 6.32 -5.66
N GLY A 20 -11.29 5.26 -6.44
CA GLY A 20 -11.28 3.89 -5.93
C GLY A 20 -9.91 3.45 -5.41
N LEU A 21 -8.84 3.78 -6.13
CA LEU A 21 -7.46 3.51 -5.68
C LEU A 21 -7.10 4.36 -4.46
N THR A 22 -7.46 5.65 -4.46
CA THR A 22 -7.22 6.56 -3.32
C THR A 22 -7.78 5.97 -2.02
N VAL A 23 -9.08 5.65 -2.01
CA VAL A 23 -9.73 5.04 -0.84
C VAL A 23 -9.12 3.67 -0.49
N PHE A 24 -8.80 2.85 -1.50
CA PHE A 24 -8.18 1.54 -1.31
C PHE A 24 -6.83 1.63 -0.59
N LEU A 25 -5.94 2.53 -1.03
CA LEU A 25 -4.64 2.74 -0.38
C LEU A 25 -4.84 3.31 1.03
N THR A 26 -5.74 4.27 1.22
CA THR A 26 -6.04 4.86 2.53
C THR A 26 -6.47 3.80 3.56
N VAL A 27 -7.40 2.90 3.21
CA VAL A 27 -7.88 1.88 4.16
C VAL A 27 -6.82 0.81 4.46
N LEU A 28 -5.94 0.49 3.51
CA LEU A 28 -4.78 -0.36 3.76
C LEU A 28 -3.76 0.35 4.67
N GLY A 29 -3.54 1.65 4.46
CA GLY A 29 -2.67 2.48 5.29
C GLY A 29 -3.12 2.53 6.75
N LEU A 30 -4.41 2.73 6.99
CA LEU A 30 -5.01 2.73 8.34
C LEU A 30 -4.81 1.40 9.06
N SER A 31 -5.25 0.31 8.43
CA SER A 31 -5.12 -1.04 8.98
C SER A 31 -3.67 -1.44 9.19
N GLY A 32 -2.83 -1.21 8.18
CA GLY A 32 -1.43 -1.56 8.17
C GLY A 32 -0.61 -0.82 9.22
N THR A 33 -0.84 0.48 9.38
CA THR A 33 -0.11 1.29 10.36
C THR A 33 -0.41 0.87 11.81
N LEU A 34 -1.61 0.36 12.07
CA LEU A 34 -1.99 -0.16 13.38
C LEU A 34 -1.38 -1.54 13.66
N LEU A 35 -1.23 -2.38 12.63
CA LEU A 35 -0.73 -3.74 12.76
C LEU A 35 0.81 -3.86 12.69
N ALA A 36 1.48 -2.96 11.97
CA ALA A 36 2.91 -3.05 11.70
C ALA A 36 3.77 -2.86 12.96
N ASN A 37 4.59 -3.86 13.27
CA ASN A 37 5.52 -3.87 14.40
C ASN A 37 6.97 -3.87 13.94
N THR A 38 7.32 -4.71 12.97
CA THR A 38 8.68 -4.85 12.46
C THR A 38 9.05 -3.70 11.51
N LYS A 39 10.34 -3.53 11.24
CA LYS A 39 10.82 -2.54 10.26
C LYS A 39 10.21 -2.81 8.87
N LYS A 40 10.22 -4.07 8.46
CA LYS A 40 9.80 -4.50 7.12
C LYS A 40 8.28 -4.41 6.91
N GLU A 41 7.48 -4.73 7.94
CA GLU A 41 6.03 -4.48 7.91
C GLU A 41 5.73 -2.99 7.71
N LYS A 42 6.48 -2.09 8.36
CA LYS A 42 6.32 -0.64 8.19
C LYS A 42 6.72 -0.19 6.79
N GLU A 43 7.78 -0.77 6.23
CA GLU A 43 8.23 -0.51 4.86
C GLU A 43 7.18 -0.93 3.82
N LEU A 44 6.55 -2.09 3.97
CA LEU A 44 5.46 -2.53 3.09
C LEU A 44 4.30 -1.52 3.07
N ILE A 45 3.90 -1.03 4.25
CA ILE A 45 2.83 -0.03 4.34
C ILE A 45 3.28 1.30 3.75
N LEU A 46 4.49 1.74 4.05
CA LEU A 46 5.03 3.00 3.55
C LEU A 46 5.12 3.02 2.02
N TRP A 47 5.60 1.92 1.43
CA TRP A 47 5.65 1.74 -0.01
C TRP A 47 4.26 1.82 -0.66
N LEU A 48 3.23 1.25 -0.03
CA LEU A 48 1.85 1.42 -0.50
C LEU A 48 1.40 2.89 -0.43
N MET A 49 1.75 3.62 0.64
CA MET A 49 1.38 5.04 0.78
C MET A 49 2.02 5.93 -0.27
N GLU A 50 3.23 5.58 -0.73
CA GLU A 50 3.88 6.34 -1.80
C GLU A 50 3.13 6.29 -3.13
N HIS A 51 2.24 5.32 -3.34
CA HIS A 51 1.41 5.20 -4.54
C HIS A 51 0.22 6.16 -4.57
N ASP A 52 0.21 7.15 -3.68
CA ASP A 52 -0.75 8.25 -3.65
C ASP A 52 -0.83 8.99 -5.00
N ILE A 53 -1.97 8.86 -5.67
CA ILE A 53 -2.25 9.46 -6.96
C ILE A 53 -2.55 10.95 -6.89
N GLU A 54 -2.97 11.47 -5.73
CA GLU A 54 -3.21 12.91 -5.55
C GLU A 54 -1.88 13.68 -5.62
N VAL A 55 -0.77 12.96 -5.44
CA VAL A 55 0.60 13.50 -5.52
C VAL A 55 1.31 13.08 -6.80
N ARG A 56 1.22 11.80 -7.21
CA ARG A 56 1.87 11.28 -8.43
C ARG A 56 1.16 11.66 -9.73
N GLY A 57 -0.06 12.19 -9.63
CA GLY A 57 -0.92 12.50 -10.77
C GLY A 57 -1.81 11.33 -11.17
N LEU A 58 -2.98 11.68 -11.71
CA LEU A 58 -4.04 10.75 -12.04
C LEU A 58 -3.59 9.67 -13.03
N GLY A 59 -3.78 8.41 -12.66
CA GLY A 59 -3.43 7.24 -13.47
C GLY A 59 -2.04 6.65 -13.21
N ASN A 60 -1.26 7.22 -12.27
CA ASN A 60 0.12 6.81 -11.97
C ASN A 60 0.28 6.09 -10.62
N GLY A 61 -0.81 5.59 -10.03
CA GLY A 61 -0.77 4.88 -8.73
C GLY A 61 -0.92 3.37 -8.83
N GLY A 62 -1.10 2.84 -10.03
CA GLY A 62 -1.04 1.40 -10.26
C GLY A 62 0.36 0.83 -9.98
N PHE A 63 0.43 -0.44 -9.60
CA PHE A 63 1.68 -1.12 -9.27
C PHE A 63 1.56 -2.64 -9.44
N ASP A 64 2.70 -3.32 -9.45
CA ASP A 64 2.77 -4.78 -9.45
C ASP A 64 2.99 -5.30 -8.03
N VAL A 65 2.27 -6.34 -7.60
CA VAL A 65 2.53 -6.96 -6.29
C VAL A 65 3.90 -7.62 -6.25
N GLU A 66 4.49 -7.97 -7.39
CA GLU A 66 5.86 -8.49 -7.49
C GLU A 66 6.92 -7.43 -7.17
N ASP A 67 6.60 -6.15 -7.38
CA ASP A 67 7.50 -5.00 -7.18
C ASP A 67 7.41 -4.41 -5.76
N MET A 68 6.56 -4.97 -4.89
CA MET A 68 6.52 -4.60 -3.48
C MET A 68 7.86 -4.94 -2.78
N PRO A 69 8.21 -4.26 -1.67
CA PRO A 69 9.54 -4.35 -1.03
C PRO A 69 9.73 -5.63 -0.18
N TRP A 70 9.41 -6.79 -0.75
CA TRP A 70 9.50 -8.09 -0.12
C TRP A 70 10.93 -8.44 0.30
N ASP A 71 11.05 -9.26 1.34
CA ASP A 71 12.26 -10.00 1.67
C ASP A 71 12.12 -11.47 1.25
N GLU A 72 13.04 -11.99 0.44
CA GLU A 72 12.99 -13.39 -0.02
C GLU A 72 12.96 -14.39 1.13
N THR A 73 13.69 -14.11 2.22
CA THR A 73 13.82 -15.04 3.35
C THR A 73 12.55 -15.06 4.20
N ASN A 74 11.88 -13.91 4.32
CA ASN A 74 10.72 -13.72 5.18
C ASN A 74 9.40 -13.58 4.42
N PHE A 75 9.41 -13.86 3.10
CA PHE A 75 8.30 -13.63 2.18
C PHE A 75 6.94 -14.11 2.72
N GLU A 76 6.86 -15.36 3.22
CA GLU A 76 5.59 -15.92 3.72
C GLU A 76 5.05 -15.16 4.94
N MET A 77 5.92 -14.69 5.83
CA MET A 77 5.51 -13.90 6.99
C MET A 77 5.02 -12.51 6.57
N GLU A 78 5.67 -11.89 5.58
CA GLU A 78 5.29 -10.60 5.04
C GLU A 78 3.98 -10.67 4.24
N LYS A 79 3.81 -11.73 3.48
CA LYS A 79 2.57 -12.06 2.78
C LYS A 79 1.43 -12.28 3.78
N GLU A 80 1.66 -13.04 4.84
CA GLU A 80 0.67 -13.22 5.92
C GLU A 80 0.32 -11.89 6.61
N PHE A 81 1.33 -11.04 6.85
CA PHE A 81 1.10 -9.69 7.37
C PHE A 81 0.19 -8.90 6.43
N LEU A 82 0.48 -8.84 5.12
CA LEU A 82 -0.34 -8.11 4.17
C LEU A 82 -1.79 -8.65 4.12
N MET A 83 -1.97 -9.97 4.22
CA MET A 83 -3.29 -10.58 4.34
C MET A 83 -4.04 -10.11 5.60
N LYS A 84 -3.36 -10.01 6.75
CA LYS A 84 -3.94 -9.44 7.99
C LYS A 84 -4.32 -7.97 7.81
N VAL A 85 -3.50 -7.19 7.11
CA VAL A 85 -3.79 -5.79 6.79
C VAL A 85 -5.06 -5.67 5.96
N VAL A 86 -5.21 -6.49 4.92
CA VAL A 86 -6.43 -6.50 4.11
C VAL A 86 -7.65 -6.91 4.94
N MET A 87 -7.52 -7.93 5.80
CA MET A 87 -8.62 -8.32 6.70
C MET A 87 -9.00 -7.21 7.67
N GLY A 88 -8.03 -6.49 8.25
CA GLY A 88 -8.29 -5.33 9.10
C GLY A 88 -9.01 -4.20 8.34
N ALA A 89 -8.61 -3.93 7.10
CA ALA A 89 -9.30 -2.96 6.24
C ALA A 89 -10.75 -3.38 5.96
N LYS A 90 -10.99 -4.67 5.67
CA LYS A 90 -12.34 -5.24 5.55
C LYS A 90 -13.14 -5.17 6.86
N SER A 91 -12.49 -5.17 8.01
CA SER A 91 -13.12 -4.96 9.33
C SER A 91 -13.22 -3.49 9.74
N ARG A 92 -12.91 -2.55 8.83
CA ARG A 92 -13.01 -1.10 9.03
C ARG A 92 -12.06 -0.53 10.10
N VAL A 93 -10.91 -1.18 10.27
CA VAL A 93 -9.88 -0.71 11.21
C VAL A 93 -9.41 0.69 10.82
N GLY A 94 -9.58 1.66 11.73
CA GLY A 94 -9.14 3.06 11.59
C GLY A 94 -10.06 3.97 10.77
N TRP A 95 -11.17 3.45 10.22
CA TRP A 95 -12.08 4.22 9.36
C TRP A 95 -12.78 5.37 10.10
N ASP A 96 -12.88 5.27 11.42
CA ASP A 96 -13.41 6.28 12.33
C ASP A 96 -12.59 7.59 12.33
N SER A 97 -11.36 7.57 11.81
CA SER A 97 -10.54 8.77 11.64
C SER A 97 -10.84 9.55 10.35
N LEU A 98 -11.55 8.97 9.39
CA LEU A 98 -11.85 9.58 8.09
C LEU A 98 -12.98 10.62 8.22
N ASP A 99 -12.91 11.68 7.42
CA ASP A 99 -13.96 12.70 7.30
C ASP A 99 -15.00 12.39 6.22
N TYR A 100 -14.85 11.26 5.54
CA TYR A 100 -15.81 10.70 4.60
C TYR A 100 -16.16 9.25 4.95
N ALA A 101 -17.28 8.77 4.42
CA ALA A 101 -17.67 7.37 4.53
C ALA A 101 -17.26 6.63 3.23
N PRO A 102 -16.32 5.67 3.29
CA PRO A 102 -15.98 4.86 2.13
C PRO A 102 -17.19 4.08 1.60
N ASN A 103 -17.27 3.89 0.28
CA ASN A 103 -18.23 2.95 -0.30
C ASN A 103 -17.78 1.52 0.04
N GLU A 104 -18.34 0.97 1.11
CA GLU A 104 -17.90 -0.30 1.69
C GLU A 104 -17.99 -1.48 0.71
N GLU A 105 -19.02 -1.52 -0.14
CA GLU A 105 -19.18 -2.59 -1.13
C GLU A 105 -18.05 -2.57 -2.16
N LEU A 106 -17.76 -1.40 -2.74
CA LEU A 106 -16.69 -1.23 -3.71
C LEU A 106 -15.31 -1.49 -3.11
N VAL A 107 -15.06 -0.97 -1.89
CA VAL A 107 -13.80 -1.17 -1.19
C VAL A 107 -13.59 -2.66 -0.88
N ARG A 108 -14.61 -3.36 -0.38
CA ARG A 108 -14.54 -4.81 -0.12
C ARG A 108 -14.22 -5.59 -1.39
N ALA A 109 -14.88 -5.29 -2.51
CA ALA A 109 -14.60 -5.94 -3.79
C ALA A 109 -13.14 -5.73 -4.24
N ASN A 110 -12.60 -4.52 -4.10
CA ASN A 110 -11.20 -4.23 -4.43
C ASN A 110 -10.22 -4.96 -3.50
N LEU A 111 -10.52 -5.03 -2.19
CA LEU A 111 -9.72 -5.77 -1.22
C LEU A 111 -9.74 -7.29 -1.50
N ASP A 112 -10.87 -7.83 -1.94
CA ASP A 112 -10.99 -9.24 -2.35
C ASP A 112 -10.16 -9.54 -3.60
N ASN A 113 -10.20 -8.66 -4.60
CA ASN A 113 -9.34 -8.79 -5.77
C ASN A 113 -7.86 -8.74 -5.38
N PHE A 114 -7.47 -7.81 -4.51
CA PHE A 114 -6.08 -7.71 -4.05
C PHE A 114 -5.60 -8.95 -3.30
N ILE A 115 -6.47 -9.58 -2.50
CA ILE A 115 -6.19 -10.88 -1.88
C ILE A 115 -5.87 -11.93 -2.92
N GLU A 116 -6.65 -12.03 -3.99
CA GLU A 116 -6.41 -13.03 -5.03
C GLU A 116 -5.03 -12.84 -5.68
N LEU A 117 -4.63 -11.58 -5.95
CA LEU A 117 -3.30 -11.27 -6.51
C LEU A 117 -2.18 -11.66 -5.54
N VAL A 118 -2.28 -11.28 -4.27
CA VAL A 118 -1.23 -11.53 -3.27
C VAL A 118 -1.16 -13.00 -2.90
N ARG A 119 -2.31 -13.68 -2.72
CA ARG A 119 -2.39 -15.07 -2.25
C ARG A 119 -1.65 -16.04 -3.15
N ILE A 120 -1.71 -15.84 -4.47
CA ILE A 120 -1.07 -16.72 -5.45
C ILE A 120 0.37 -16.30 -5.79
N LEU A 121 0.86 -15.17 -5.26
CA LEU A 121 2.24 -14.77 -5.45
C LEU A 121 3.17 -15.79 -4.80
N GLU A 122 4.12 -16.29 -5.57
CA GLU A 122 5.15 -17.23 -5.12
C GLU A 122 6.47 -16.49 -4.93
N PRO A 123 7.32 -16.90 -3.97
CA PRO A 123 8.58 -16.21 -3.67
C PRO A 123 9.53 -16.14 -4.88
N GLU A 124 9.47 -17.11 -5.80
CA GLU A 124 10.29 -17.12 -7.01
C GLU A 124 9.92 -16.01 -8.01
N ASN A 125 8.70 -15.46 -7.90
CA ASN A 125 8.17 -14.46 -8.83
C ASN A 125 8.37 -13.03 -8.33
N ILE A 126 8.86 -12.82 -7.10
CA ILE A 126 9.09 -11.45 -6.60
C ILE A 126 10.25 -10.79 -7.35
N ASN A 127 10.15 -9.49 -7.59
CA ASN A 127 11.24 -8.73 -8.17
C ASN A 127 12.32 -8.47 -7.10
N LYS A 128 13.37 -9.28 -7.15
CA LYS A 128 14.50 -9.27 -6.19
C LYS A 128 15.22 -7.92 -6.11
N ASN A 129 15.17 -7.12 -7.18
CA ASN A 129 15.83 -5.82 -7.22
C ASN A 129 14.92 -4.69 -6.71
N ALA A 130 13.60 -4.89 -6.65
CA ALA A 130 12.65 -3.82 -6.35
C ALA A 130 12.87 -3.23 -4.95
N TYR A 131 13.15 -4.07 -3.95
CA TYR A 131 13.43 -3.58 -2.60
C TYR A 131 14.72 -2.77 -2.54
N ASP A 132 15.81 -3.27 -3.15
CA ASP A 132 17.10 -2.58 -3.16
C ASP A 132 17.03 -1.25 -3.93
N GLU A 133 16.31 -1.21 -5.06
CA GLU A 133 16.07 0.01 -5.83
C GLU A 133 15.25 1.03 -5.05
N TRP A 134 14.22 0.59 -4.31
CA TRP A 134 13.38 1.47 -3.52
C TRP A 134 14.07 2.00 -2.26
N ILE A 135 14.80 1.14 -1.52
CA ILE A 135 15.46 1.53 -0.27
C ILE A 135 16.74 2.33 -0.50
N ASN A 136 17.31 2.29 -1.70
CA ASN A 136 18.52 3.03 -2.02
C ASN A 136 18.25 4.53 -2.18
N GLU A 137 18.28 5.22 -1.03
CA GLU A 137 18.07 6.67 -0.95
C GLU A 137 19.27 7.52 -1.45
N GLU A 138 20.38 6.93 -1.90
CA GLU A 138 21.59 7.70 -2.26
C GLU A 138 21.34 8.68 -3.41
N ASN A 139 20.47 8.29 -4.36
CA ASN A 139 20.14 9.08 -5.54
C ASN A 139 18.78 9.80 -5.46
N VAL A 140 18.07 9.66 -4.34
CA VAL A 140 16.75 10.28 -4.14
C VAL A 140 16.95 11.71 -3.63
N ASP A 141 16.33 12.68 -4.32
CA ASP A 141 16.29 14.08 -3.86
C ASP A 141 15.78 14.13 -2.41
N PRO A 142 16.45 14.85 -1.50
CA PRO A 142 16.04 14.92 -0.09
C PRO A 142 14.57 15.25 0.15
N ARG A 143 13.91 15.95 -0.79
CA ARG A 143 12.48 16.29 -0.71
C ARG A 143 11.55 15.10 -0.91
N PHE A 144 12.02 14.03 -1.53
CA PHE A 144 11.27 12.80 -1.79
C PHE A 144 11.69 11.64 -0.87
N LYS A 145 12.46 11.93 0.19
CA LYS A 145 12.86 10.93 1.18
C LYS A 145 11.77 10.76 2.23
N ASN A 146 11.48 9.51 2.57
CA ASN A 146 10.52 9.25 3.63
C ASN A 146 11.04 9.67 5.00
N PRO A 147 10.14 10.11 5.90
CA PRO A 147 10.52 10.46 7.26
C PRO A 147 11.11 9.27 8.03
N LYS A 148 12.27 9.48 8.68
CA LYS A 148 12.90 8.47 9.54
C LYS A 148 12.03 8.18 10.76
N GLY A 149 12.01 6.92 11.19
CA GLY A 149 11.31 6.48 12.40
C GLY A 149 9.81 6.21 12.22
N TYR A 150 9.30 6.27 10.98
CA TYR A 150 7.89 5.98 10.65
C TYR A 150 6.91 6.80 11.50
N PRO A 151 7.01 8.14 11.49
CA PRO A 151 6.07 8.98 12.22
C PRO A 151 4.66 8.78 11.67
N LYS A 152 3.66 9.01 12.53
CA LYS A 152 2.24 8.84 12.20
C LYS A 152 1.56 10.19 12.13
N CYS A 153 0.56 10.31 11.27
CA CYS A 153 -0.33 11.46 11.21
C CYS A 153 -1.06 11.62 12.55
N GLU A 154 -1.09 12.83 13.09
CA GLU A 154 -1.83 13.11 14.34
C GLU A 154 -3.35 12.97 14.17
N LYS A 155 -3.88 13.29 12.98
CA LYS A 155 -5.32 13.19 12.68
C LYS A 155 -5.75 11.75 12.39
N HIS A 156 -5.04 11.08 11.48
CA HIS A 156 -5.48 9.78 10.93
C HIS A 156 -4.73 8.58 11.49
N GLY A 157 -3.61 8.78 12.20
CA GLY A 157 -2.79 7.69 12.73
C GLY A 157 -2.07 6.83 11.68
N ILE A 158 -2.10 7.20 10.39
CA ILE A 158 -1.39 6.53 9.27
C ILE A 158 0.08 6.95 9.24
N PHE A 159 0.99 6.06 8.83
CA PHE A 159 2.38 6.42 8.59
C PHE A 159 2.52 7.56 7.58
N LEU A 160 3.45 8.47 7.84
CA LEU A 160 3.78 9.55 6.94
C LEU A 160 4.85 9.09 5.95
N TYR A 161 4.54 9.19 4.66
CA TYR A 161 5.54 9.10 3.58
C TYR A 161 6.07 10.50 3.25
N TRP A 162 6.96 10.62 2.25
CA TRP A 162 7.63 11.88 1.93
C TRP A 162 6.66 13.06 1.64
N ASN A 163 5.43 12.80 1.17
CA ASN A 163 4.40 13.83 0.96
C ASN A 163 3.32 13.85 2.07
N GLY A 164 3.62 13.32 3.25
CA GLY A 164 2.73 13.38 4.41
C GLY A 164 1.77 12.20 4.51
N CYS A 165 0.51 12.49 4.83
CA CYS A 165 -0.50 11.46 5.10
C CYS A 165 -1.41 11.30 3.90
N ILE A 166 -1.53 10.08 3.37
CA ILE A 166 -2.40 9.79 2.21
C ILE A 166 -3.84 10.23 2.46
N ALA A 167 -4.41 9.92 3.64
CA ALA A 167 -5.77 10.32 3.98
C ALA A 167 -5.96 11.84 4.16
N CYS A 168 -4.89 12.61 4.39
CA CYS A 168 -4.99 14.07 4.34
C CYS A 168 -5.00 14.60 2.90
N ASN A 169 -4.51 13.81 1.94
CA ASN A 169 -4.42 14.18 0.53
C ASN A 169 -5.70 13.79 -0.23
N ASP A 170 -6.54 12.92 0.33
CA ASP A 170 -7.89 12.62 -0.16
C ASP A 170 -8.74 13.92 -0.14
N ILE A 171 -8.83 14.65 -1.27
CA ILE A 171 -9.59 15.91 -1.44
C ILE A 171 -10.91 15.67 -2.17
#